data_AF-A0A2E6CLU0-F1
#
_entry.id   AF-A0A2E6CLU0-F1
#
_cell.length_a   1.000
_cell.length_b   1.000
_cell.length_c   1.000
_cell.angle_alpha   90.00
_cell.angle_beta   90.00
_cell.angle_gamma   90.00
#
_symmetry.space_group_name_H-M   'P 1'
#
loop_
_entity.id
_entity.type
_entity.pdbx_description
1 polymer ?
#
loop_
_entity_poly.entity_id
_entity_poly.type
_entity_poly.pdbx_seq_one_letter_code
_entity_poly.pdbx_strand_id
1 'polypeptide(L)'
;MSTLLAKAKLKPEFEDFFEDIARTVFRATHENETAVVRYEYFRATDERTYYVLLSFENFDGFMEHQVADYHHNVDFMDCFEEFRLEWLDPINGASPLVQSETQGEVDPSRDERWNQYVKNHSEATPEWWLPRRNSIE
;
A
#
# COMPACT_ATOMS: atom_id res chain seq x y z
N MET A 1 -11.95 3.80 0.63
CA MET A 1 -10.58 3.95 1.19
C MET A 1 -9.85 2.64 1.06
N SER A 2 -8.56 2.64 0.76
CA SER A 2 -7.75 1.42 0.67
C SER A 2 -6.57 1.54 1.62
N THR A 3 -6.56 0.75 2.69
CA THR A 3 -5.49 0.73 3.70
C THR A 3 -4.76 -0.60 3.69
N LEU A 4 -3.43 -0.54 3.60
CA LEU A 4 -2.55 -1.70 3.54
C LEU A 4 -1.31 -1.50 4.40
N LEU A 5 -0.71 -2.62 4.83
CA LEU A 5 0.62 -2.67 5.39
C LEU A 5 1.52 -3.49 4.47
N ALA A 6 2.56 -2.86 3.94
CA ALA A 6 3.65 -3.60 3.33
C ALA A 6 4.63 -4.02 4.43
N LYS A 7 5.01 -5.30 4.45
CA LYS A 7 6.16 -5.81 5.19
C LYS A 7 7.21 -6.22 4.18
N ALA A 8 8.40 -5.62 4.27
CA ALA A 8 9.53 -5.94 3.42
C ALA A 8 10.72 -6.37 4.27
N LYS A 9 11.41 -7.41 3.85
CA LYS A 9 12.73 -7.76 4.36
C LYS A 9 13.72 -7.56 3.22
N LEU A 10 14.69 -6.68 3.41
CA LEU A 10 15.69 -6.38 2.40
C LEU A 10 16.73 -7.49 2.35
N LYS A 11 17.38 -7.70 1.19
CA LYS A 11 18.66 -8.41 1.11
C LYS A 11 19.73 -7.63 1.91
N PRO A 12 20.78 -8.28 2.42
CA PRO A 12 21.86 -7.59 3.13
C PRO A 12 22.46 -6.45 2.30
N GLU A 13 22.88 -5.37 2.95
CA GLU A 13 23.59 -4.21 2.38
C GLU A 13 22.72 -3.23 1.55
N PHE A 14 21.41 -3.44 1.49
CA PHE A 14 20.46 -2.55 0.80
C PHE A 14 19.78 -1.52 1.71
N GLU A 15 20.10 -1.47 3.00
CA GLU A 15 19.42 -0.63 3.99
C GLU A 15 19.53 0.86 3.65
N ASP A 16 20.74 1.35 3.40
CA ASP A 16 20.97 2.76 3.05
C ASP A 16 20.27 3.13 1.74
N PHE A 17 20.39 2.27 0.73
CA PHE A 17 19.75 2.43 -0.57
C PHE A 17 18.23 2.49 -0.46
N PHE A 18 17.63 1.54 0.28
CA PHE A 18 16.19 1.49 0.48
C PHE A 18 15.67 2.72 1.22
N GLU A 19 16.39 3.18 2.25
CA GLU A 19 15.96 4.35 3.00
C GLU A 19 16.06 5.66 2.21
N ASP A 20 17.04 5.79 1.31
CA ASP A 20 17.11 6.92 0.37
C ASP A 20 15.94 6.91 -0.62
N ILE A 21 15.58 5.74 -1.14
CA ILE A 21 14.38 5.57 -1.97
C ILE A 21 13.12 5.90 -1.16
N ALA A 22 12.97 5.34 0.03
CA ALA A 22 11.81 5.55 0.89
C ALA A 22 11.56 7.06 1.13
N ARG A 23 12.62 7.82 1.44
CA ARG A 23 12.52 9.29 1.59
C ARG A 23 12.09 9.99 0.29
N THR A 24 12.60 9.52 -0.85
CA THR A 24 12.30 10.10 -2.16
C THR A 24 10.86 9.83 -2.58
N VAL A 25 10.42 8.57 -2.49
CA VAL A 25 9.05 8.15 -2.82
C VAL A 25 8.05 8.78 -1.85
N PHE A 26 8.34 8.79 -0.55
CA PHE A 26 7.53 9.49 0.44
C PHE A 26 7.26 10.94 0.05
N ARG A 27 8.32 11.69 -0.29
CA ARG A 27 8.19 13.10 -0.69
C ARG A 27 7.38 13.22 -1.98
N ALA A 28 7.71 12.44 -3.01
CA ALA A 28 7.02 12.47 -4.30
C ALA A 28 5.52 12.17 -4.16
N THR A 29 5.15 11.16 -3.36
CA THR A 29 3.76 10.81 -3.08
C THR A 29 3.01 11.98 -2.45
N HIS A 30 3.55 12.60 -1.39
CA HIS A 30 2.85 13.70 -0.72
C HIS A 30 2.85 15.01 -1.51
N GLU A 31 3.78 15.20 -2.45
CA GLU A 31 3.82 16.38 -3.32
C GLU A 31 2.89 16.25 -4.54
N ASN A 32 2.68 15.03 -5.05
CA ASN A 32 2.03 14.83 -6.35
C ASN A 32 0.72 14.04 -6.29
N GLU A 33 0.46 13.28 -5.22
CA GLU A 33 -0.76 12.47 -5.11
C GLU A 33 -1.78 13.15 -4.21
N THR A 34 -2.98 13.39 -4.74
CA THR A 34 -4.07 13.99 -3.96
C THR A 34 -4.87 12.97 -3.17
N ALA A 35 -4.84 11.70 -3.60
CA ALA A 35 -5.62 10.62 -2.98
C ALA A 35 -4.93 9.97 -1.77
N VAL A 36 -3.69 10.37 -1.44
CA VAL A 36 -2.95 9.82 -0.29
C VAL A 36 -3.51 10.36 1.02
N VAL A 37 -3.82 9.46 1.95
CA VAL A 37 -4.29 9.78 3.30
C VAL A 37 -3.20 9.47 4.33
N ARG A 38 -2.50 8.35 4.17
CA ARG A 38 -1.34 7.92 4.98
C ARG A 38 -0.32 7.24 4.07
N TYR A 39 0.95 7.56 4.25
CA TYR A 39 2.02 6.87 3.56
C TYR A 39 3.32 7.03 4.35
N GLU A 40 3.65 6.07 5.22
CA GLU A 40 4.76 6.20 6.16
C GLU A 40 5.61 4.93 6.22
N TYR A 41 6.92 5.10 6.35
CA TYR A 41 7.90 4.02 6.47
C TYR A 41 8.40 3.87 7.90
N PHE A 42 8.60 2.62 8.33
CA PHE A 42 9.08 2.28 9.66
C PHE A 42 10.12 1.16 9.57
N ARG A 43 11.16 1.23 10.42
CA ARG A 43 12.03 0.09 10.69
C ARG A 43 11.33 -0.86 11.67
N ALA A 44 11.38 -2.15 11.41
CA ALA A 44 10.94 -3.17 12.36
C ALA A 44 12.04 -3.46 13.41
N THR A 45 11.69 -4.25 14.43
CA THR A 45 12.67 -4.75 15.41
C THR A 45 13.60 -5.81 14.80
N ASP A 46 13.10 -6.62 13.86
CA ASP A 46 13.90 -7.60 13.15
C ASP A 46 14.82 -6.92 12.14
N GLU A 47 16.05 -7.42 12.04
CA GLU A 47 17.05 -6.86 11.13
C GLU A 47 16.53 -6.79 9.69
N ARG A 48 16.85 -5.66 9.02
CA ARG A 48 16.55 -5.42 7.59
C ARG A 48 15.06 -5.47 7.25
N THR A 49 14.21 -5.45 8.26
CA THR A 49 12.77 -5.54 8.08
C THR A 49 12.16 -4.16 8.22
N TYR A 50 11.28 -3.81 7.30
CA TYR A 50 10.63 -2.53 7.22
C TYR A 50 9.13 -2.72 7.05
N TYR A 51 8.37 -1.77 7.57
CA TYR A 51 6.94 -1.64 7.37
C TYR A 51 6.63 -0.37 6.60
N VAL A 52 5.65 -0.43 5.71
CA VAL A 52 5.08 0.75 5.06
C VAL A 52 3.58 0.73 5.30
N LEU A 53 3.06 1.74 5.99
CA LEU A 53 1.61 1.95 6.09
C LEU A 53 1.18 2.76 4.88
N LEU A 54 0.17 2.27 4.16
CA LEU A 54 -0.43 2.96 3.02
C LEU A 54 -1.92 3.13 3.27
N SER A 55 -2.47 4.31 3.04
CA SER A 55 -3.91 4.56 3.04
C SER A 55 -4.26 5.60 1.98
N PHE A 56 -5.23 5.26 1.12
CA PHE A 56 -5.70 6.12 0.04
C PHE A 56 -7.21 6.31 0.11
N GLU A 57 -7.72 7.42 -0.41
CA GLU A 57 -9.16 7.77 -0.36
C GLU A 57 -10.06 6.65 -0.92
N ASN A 58 -9.59 5.91 -1.92
CA ASN A 58 -10.28 4.79 -2.56
C ASN A 58 -9.28 3.85 -3.27
N PHE A 59 -9.78 2.75 -3.83
CA PHE A 59 -8.97 1.76 -4.53
C PHE A 59 -8.29 2.32 -5.78
N ASP A 60 -8.94 3.21 -6.52
CA ASP A 60 -8.35 3.83 -7.71
C ASP A 60 -7.17 4.73 -7.34
N GLY A 61 -7.27 5.51 -6.26
CA GLY A 61 -6.14 6.30 -5.75
C GLY A 61 -4.96 5.41 -5.35
N PHE A 62 -5.23 4.23 -4.77
CA PHE A 62 -4.18 3.24 -4.52
C PHE A 62 -3.60 2.67 -5.83
N MET A 63 -4.41 2.41 -6.85
CA MET A 63 -3.91 1.95 -8.16
C MET A 63 -3.08 3.02 -8.87
N GLU A 64 -3.48 4.30 -8.81
CA GLU A 64 -2.70 5.44 -9.31
C GLU A 64 -1.32 5.48 -8.66
N HIS A 65 -1.27 5.30 -7.35
CA HIS A 65 0.00 5.15 -6.63
C HIS A 65 0.83 3.96 -7.14
N GLN A 66 0.22 2.78 -7.30
CA GLN A 66 0.92 1.57 -7.73
C GLN A 66 1.49 1.65 -9.15
N VAL A 67 0.86 2.41 -10.06
CA VAL A 67 1.32 2.57 -11.44
C VAL A 67 2.17 3.83 -11.68
N ALA A 68 2.34 4.69 -10.66
CA ALA A 68 3.07 5.94 -10.78
C ALA A 68 4.57 5.74 -11.10
N ASP A 69 5.11 6.60 -11.95
CA ASP A 69 6.46 6.45 -12.52
C ASP A 69 7.60 6.40 -11.49
N TYR A 70 7.46 7.08 -10.34
CA TYR A 70 8.47 7.05 -9.27
C TYR A 70 8.49 5.73 -8.48
N HIS A 71 7.51 4.84 -8.67
CA HIS A 71 7.59 3.45 -8.20
C HIS A 71 8.36 2.52 -9.15
N HIS A 72 8.60 2.93 -10.40
CA HIS A 72 9.22 2.07 -11.43
C HIS A 72 10.56 2.58 -11.97
N ASN A 73 11.00 3.77 -11.54
CA ASN A 73 12.32 4.30 -11.90
C ASN A 73 13.47 3.77 -11.03
N VAL A 74 13.17 2.86 -10.10
CA VAL A 74 14.13 2.14 -9.25
C VAL A 74 13.66 0.70 -9.17
N ASP A 75 14.55 -0.27 -9.42
CA ASP A 75 14.28 -1.71 -9.24
C ASP A 75 14.16 -2.05 -7.75
N PHE A 76 13.12 -1.50 -7.12
CA PHE A 76 12.78 -1.62 -5.71
C PHE A 76 12.53 -3.08 -5.33
N MET A 77 12.00 -3.88 -6.26
CA MET A 77 11.74 -5.30 -6.02
C MET A 77 13.01 -6.14 -5.88
N ASP A 78 14.10 -5.74 -6.54
CA ASP A 78 15.34 -6.52 -6.50
C ASP A 78 16.08 -6.40 -5.16
N CYS A 79 15.75 -5.39 -4.35
CA CYS A 79 16.32 -5.26 -3.02
C CYS A 79 15.63 -6.17 -1.98
N PHE A 80 14.49 -6.79 -2.30
CA PHE A 80 13.75 -7.60 -1.34
C PHE A 80 14.20 -9.07 -1.30
N GLU A 81 14.44 -9.55 -0.08
CA GLU A 81 14.50 -10.97 0.28
C GLU A 81 13.08 -11.52 0.44
N GLU A 82 12.21 -10.75 1.10
CA GLU A 82 10.79 -11.07 1.28
C GLU A 82 9.95 -9.80 1.13
N PHE A 83 8.78 -9.92 0.51
CA PHE A 83 7.82 -8.82 0.42
C PHE A 83 6.40 -9.37 0.57
N ARG A 84 5.60 -8.74 1.44
CA ARG A 84 4.19 -9.03 1.62
C ARG A 84 3.42 -7.73 1.72
N LEU A 85 2.33 -7.65 0.98
CA LEU A 85 1.33 -6.60 1.13
C LEU A 85 0.11 -7.20 1.82
N GLU A 86 -0.38 -6.54 2.86
CA GLU A 86 -1.50 -7.02 3.67
C GLU A 86 -2.60 -5.96 3.75
N TRP A 87 -3.81 -6.31 3.34
CA TRP A 87 -4.99 -5.47 3.54
C TRP A 87 -5.29 -5.31 5.03
N LEU A 88 -5.55 -4.07 5.45
CA LEU A 88 -5.95 -3.75 6.81
C LEU A 88 -7.37 -3.17 6.82
N ASP A 89 -8.23 -3.62 7.73
CA ASP A 89 -9.50 -2.96 8.03
C ASP A 89 -9.36 -2.15 9.32
N PRO A 90 -9.45 -0.80 9.27
CA PRO A 90 -9.41 0.00 10.48
C PRO A 90 -10.55 -0.35 11.44
N ILE A 91 -10.22 -0.55 12.72
CA ILE A 91 -11.23 -0.72 13.77
C ILE A 91 -11.92 0.62 14.00
N ASN A 92 -13.24 0.66 13.83
CA ASN A 92 -14.04 1.87 14.01
C ASN A 92 -13.87 2.41 15.45
N GLY A 93 -13.64 3.71 15.57
CA GLY A 93 -13.38 4.40 16.85
C GLY A 93 -11.96 4.26 17.40
N ALA A 94 -11.14 3.35 16.86
CA ALA A 94 -9.73 3.18 17.25
C ALA A 94 -8.73 3.68 16.19
N SER A 95 -9.23 4.14 15.05
CA SER A 95 -8.45 4.75 13.97
C SER A 95 -9.26 5.89 13.33
N PRO A 96 -8.63 6.98 12.87
CA PRO A 96 -9.30 8.01 12.08
C PRO A 96 -9.58 7.57 10.64
N LEU A 97 -9.06 6.42 10.21
CA LEU A 97 -9.26 5.85 8.88
C LEU A 97 -10.62 5.13 8.81
N VAL A 98 -11.22 5.11 7.62
CA VAL A 98 -12.49 4.42 7.37
C VAL A 98 -12.25 3.01 6.82
N GLN A 99 -13.32 2.20 6.77
CA GLN A 99 -13.28 0.81 6.31
C GLN A 99 -12.60 0.67 4.93
N SER A 100 -11.83 -0.40 4.78
CA SER A 100 -11.07 -0.64 3.56
C SER A 100 -11.91 -1.31 2.47
N GLU A 101 -11.79 -0.76 1.27
CA GLU A 101 -12.12 -1.36 -0.01
C GLU A 101 -10.89 -2.13 -0.49
N THR A 102 -11.03 -3.45 -0.60
CA THR A 102 -9.92 -4.38 -0.90
C THR A 102 -9.88 -4.80 -2.37
N GLN A 103 -10.79 -4.30 -3.18
CA GLN A 103 -10.93 -4.66 -4.59
C GLN A 103 -11.44 -3.49 -5.42
N GLY A 104 -11.08 -3.49 -6.71
CA GLY A 104 -11.57 -2.56 -7.70
C GLY A 104 -12.12 -3.28 -8.93
N GLU A 105 -12.61 -2.52 -9.89
CA GLU A 105 -13.11 -3.03 -11.16
C GLU A 105 -12.13 -2.71 -12.29
N VAL A 106 -12.03 -3.62 -13.25
CA VAL A 106 -11.26 -3.34 -14.47
C VAL A 106 -12.03 -2.34 -15.33
N ASP A 107 -11.31 -1.37 -15.90
CA ASP A 107 -11.87 -0.31 -16.70
C ASP A 107 -11.35 -0.43 -18.16
N PRO A 108 -12.22 -0.70 -19.15
CA PRO A 108 -11.84 -0.77 -20.55
C PRO A 108 -11.24 0.53 -21.13
N SER A 109 -11.44 1.66 -20.46
CA SER A 109 -10.86 2.96 -20.85
C SER A 109 -9.42 3.17 -20.34
N ARG A 110 -8.99 2.37 -19.37
CA ARG A 110 -7.62 2.35 -18.83
C ARG A 110 -6.74 1.37 -19.62
N ASP A 111 -5.43 1.54 -19.54
CA ASP A 111 -4.49 0.68 -20.24
C ASP A 111 -4.44 -0.76 -19.65
N GLU A 112 -3.77 -1.66 -20.36
CA GLU A 112 -3.63 -3.06 -19.94
C GLU A 112 -2.89 -3.19 -18.60
N ARG A 113 -1.93 -2.29 -18.37
CA ARG A 113 -1.11 -2.28 -17.15
C ARG A 113 -1.97 -1.99 -15.92
N TRP A 114 -2.75 -0.93 -15.94
CA TRP A 114 -3.71 -0.59 -14.90
C TRP A 114 -4.61 -1.78 -14.57
N ASN A 115 -5.23 -2.36 -15.60
CA ASN A 115 -6.14 -3.48 -15.43
C ASN A 115 -5.47 -4.74 -14.88
N GLN A 116 -4.18 -4.96 -15.18
CA GLN A 116 -3.40 -6.03 -14.57
C GLN A 116 -3.12 -5.76 -13.09
N TYR A 117 -2.81 -4.51 -12.73
CA TYR A 117 -2.59 -4.11 -11.34
C TYR A 117 -3.86 -4.23 -10.50
N VAL A 118 -5.02 -3.80 -11.02
CA VAL A 118 -6.33 -3.98 -10.39
C VAL A 118 -6.55 -5.45 -10.06
N LYS A 119 -6.33 -6.36 -11.02
CA LYS A 119 -6.49 -7.81 -10.82
C LYS A 119 -5.53 -8.37 -9.78
N ASN A 120 -4.28 -7.92 -9.78
CA ASN A 120 -3.24 -8.45 -8.88
C ASN A 120 -3.41 -7.99 -7.43
N HIS A 121 -4.02 -6.82 -7.21
CA HIS A 121 -4.18 -6.24 -5.88
C HIS A 121 -5.58 -6.41 -5.31
N SER A 122 -6.57 -6.74 -6.14
CA SER A 122 -7.93 -7.00 -5.67
C SER A 122 -7.99 -8.32 -4.89
N GLU A 123 -8.45 -8.25 -3.66
CA GLU A 123 -8.77 -9.40 -2.82
C GLU A 123 -10.21 -9.29 -2.31
N ALA A 124 -10.88 -10.44 -2.21
CA ALA A 124 -12.19 -10.49 -1.57
C ALA A 124 -12.05 -10.03 -0.11
N THR A 125 -12.88 -9.07 0.29
CA THR A 125 -12.89 -8.59 1.68
C THR A 125 -13.09 -9.79 2.63
N PRO A 126 -12.18 -10.03 3.60
CA PRO A 126 -12.29 -11.16 4.51
C PRO A 126 -13.66 -11.22 5.20
N GLU A 127 -14.35 -12.36 5.07
CA GLU A 127 -15.74 -12.53 5.55
C GLU A 127 -15.89 -12.23 7.06
N TRP A 128 -14.84 -12.49 7.85
CA TRP A 128 -14.85 -12.24 9.29
C TRP A 128 -14.84 -10.74 9.64
N TRP A 129 -14.46 -9.85 8.72
CA TRP A 129 -14.53 -8.39 8.91
C TRP A 129 -15.96 -7.87 8.87
N LEU A 130 -16.78 -8.40 7.96
CA LEU A 130 -18.13 -7.90 7.68
C LEU A 130 -19.03 -7.77 8.92
N PRO A 131 -19.14 -8.76 9.84
CA PRO A 131 -19.92 -8.60 11.05
C PRO A 131 -19.31 -7.63 12.07
N ARG A 132 -18.00 -7.34 11.98
CA ARG A 132 -17.26 -6.44 12.88
C ARG A 132 -17.37 -4.97 12.47
N ARG A 133 -17.61 -4.70 11.19
CA ARG A 133 -17.77 -3.36 10.62
C ARG A 133 -18.98 -2.59 11.17
N ASN A 134 -20.02 -3.31 11.60
CA ASN A 134 -21.27 -2.76 12.10
C ASN A 134 -21.41 -2.84 13.63
N SER A 135 -20.37 -3.31 14.35
CA SER A 135 -20.43 -3.42 15.81
C SER A 135 -20.07 -2.09 16.48
N ILE A 136 -20.98 -1.12 16.39
CA ILE A 136 -21.04 -0.02 17.35
C ILE A 136 -22.47 -0.04 17.90
N GLU A 137 -22.63 -0.67 19.06
CA GLU A 137 -23.67 -0.30 20.03
C GLU A 137 -23.04 0.66 21.05
#